data_AF-A0ABD6EW76-F1
#
_entry.id   AF-A0ABD6EW76-F1
#
_cell.length_a   1.000
_cell.length_b   1.000
_cell.length_c   1.000
_cell.angle_alpha   90.00
_cell.angle_beta   90.00
_cell.angle_gamma   90.00
#
_symmetry.space_group_name_H-M   'P 1'
#
loop_
_entity.id
_entity.type
_entity.pdbx_description
1 polymer ?
#
loop_
_entity_poly.entity_id
_entity_poly.type
_entity_poly.pdbx_seq_one_letter_code
_entity_poly.pdbx_strand_id
1 'polypeptide(L)'
;MPAVTPAFNRILDDLAKRQLLLDFQFGTANANYEAIRNIGAGAFGIVCEAVETCSGSKVAIKKIGHASATPTLSRRTLREIRVLRYIEHENIIGLRDIFRTRGNLGKEFSS
;
A
#
# COMPACT_ATOMS: atom_id res chain seq x y z
N MET A 1 31.78 -7.82 -15.04
CA MET A 1 31.33 -6.88 -16.10
C MET A 1 29.93 -6.41 -15.73
N PRO A 2 29.69 -5.16 -15.31
CA PRO A 2 28.32 -4.69 -15.12
C PRO A 2 27.65 -4.59 -16.50
N ALA A 3 26.53 -5.28 -16.68
CA ALA A 3 25.77 -5.21 -17.93
C ALA A 3 25.26 -3.77 -18.12
N VAL A 4 25.59 -3.16 -19.25
CA VAL A 4 25.07 -1.83 -19.60
C VAL A 4 23.61 -2.01 -20.00
N THR A 5 22.70 -1.70 -19.08
CA THR A 5 21.26 -1.73 -19.37
C THR A 5 20.92 -0.72 -20.47
N PRO A 6 20.22 -1.11 -21.55
CA PRO A 6 19.81 -0.20 -22.60
C PRO A 6 19.03 1.01 -22.07
N ALA A 7 19.22 2.18 -22.67
CA ALA A 7 18.61 3.44 -22.22
C ALA A 7 17.07 3.37 -22.09
N PHE A 8 16.39 2.63 -22.98
CA PHE A 8 14.94 2.43 -22.92
C PHE A 8 14.49 1.71 -21.63
N ASN A 9 15.24 0.71 -21.17
CA ASN A 9 14.91 0.00 -19.93
C ASN A 9 15.02 0.92 -18.72
N ARG A 10 16.02 1.83 -18.70
CA ARG A 10 16.16 2.82 -17.63
C ARG A 10 14.95 3.75 -17.53
N ILE A 11 14.37 4.16 -18.66
CA ILE A 11 13.16 5.00 -18.68
C ILE A 11 11.97 4.23 -18.10
N LEU A 12 11.80 2.97 -18.48
CA LEU A 12 10.72 2.13 -17.94
C LEU A 12 10.88 1.90 -16.43
N ASP A 13 12.10 1.66 -15.97
CA ASP A 13 12.42 1.50 -14.55
C ASP A 13 12.10 2.78 -13.76
N ASP A 14 12.46 3.95 -14.28
CA ASP A 14 12.15 5.25 -13.67
C ASP A 14 10.65 5.52 -13.63
N LEU A 15 9.90 5.17 -14.68
CA LEU A 15 8.45 5.30 -14.71
C LEU A 15 7.78 4.37 -13.69
N ALA A 16 8.22 3.11 -13.61
CA ALA A 16 7.71 2.16 -12.63
C ALA A 16 7.99 2.62 -11.20
N LYS A 17 9.19 3.15 -10.94
CA LYS A 17 9.57 3.70 -9.64
C LYS A 17 8.72 4.93 -9.28
N ARG A 18 8.51 5.85 -10.22
CA ARG A 18 7.64 7.02 -10.02
C ARG A 18 6.20 6.59 -9.72
N GLN A 19 5.67 5.64 -10.48
CA GLN A 19 4.32 5.12 -10.27
C GLN A 19 4.19 4.48 -8.88
N LEU A 20 5.15 3.66 -8.47
CA LEU A 20 5.18 3.06 -7.14
C LEU A 20 5.15 4.12 -6.02
N LEU A 21 5.97 5.17 -6.15
CA LEU A 21 6.02 6.25 -5.16
C LEU A 21 4.71 7.06 -5.10
N LEU A 22 4.05 7.28 -6.24
CA LEU A 22 2.74 7.94 -6.29
C LEU A 22 1.66 7.07 -5.67
N ASP A 23 1.69 5.78 -5.97
CA ASP A 23 0.74 4.80 -5.49
C ASP A 23 0.88 4.58 -3.99
N PHE A 24 2.08 4.60 -3.43
CA PHE A 24 2.35 4.26 -2.04
C PHE A 24 2.96 5.41 -1.24
N GLN A 25 2.25 6.56 -1.22
CA GLN A 25 2.47 7.57 -0.19
C GLN A 25 1.81 7.10 1.12
N PHE A 26 2.60 6.59 2.04
CA PHE A 26 2.17 6.10 3.36
C PHE A 26 1.81 7.22 4.36
N GLY A 27 1.94 8.49 3.98
CA GLY A 27 1.56 9.64 4.81
C GLY A 27 2.40 9.70 6.09
N THR A 28 1.78 9.64 7.26
CA THR A 28 2.48 9.65 8.56
C THR A 28 3.41 8.46 8.75
N ALA A 29 3.19 7.36 7.99
CA ALA A 29 4.01 6.16 8.06
C ALA A 29 5.17 6.15 7.04
N ASN A 30 5.36 7.22 6.26
CA ASN A 30 6.46 7.31 5.28
C ASN A 30 7.85 7.08 5.89
N ALA A 31 8.06 7.48 7.15
CA ALA A 31 9.34 7.27 7.82
C ALA A 31 9.58 5.79 8.22
N ASN A 32 8.51 5.01 8.29
CA ASN A 32 8.55 3.65 8.85
C ASN A 32 8.58 2.58 7.76
N TYR A 33 8.22 2.90 6.51
CA TYR A 33 8.12 1.92 5.43
C TYR A 33 8.65 2.46 4.11
N GLU A 34 9.39 1.61 3.40
CA GLU A 34 9.89 1.87 2.05
C GLU A 34 9.23 0.90 1.06
N ALA A 35 8.53 1.41 0.05
CA ALA A 35 7.92 0.60 -0.99
C ALA A 35 8.98 0.07 -1.97
N ILE A 36 9.01 -1.25 -2.20
CA ILE A 36 9.96 -1.90 -3.11
C ILE A 36 9.37 -2.05 -4.51
N ARG A 37 8.18 -2.66 -4.60
CA ARG A 37 7.50 -2.93 -5.87
C ARG A 37 6.02 -3.24 -5.67
N ASN A 38 5.23 -2.98 -6.71
CA ASN A 38 3.85 -3.46 -6.76
C ASN A 38 3.84 -4.98 -6.95
N ILE A 39 3.03 -5.67 -6.16
CA ILE A 39 2.88 -7.13 -6.20
C ILE A 39 1.46 -7.57 -6.53
N GLY A 40 0.49 -6.65 -6.59
CA GLY A 40 -0.88 -6.99 -6.92
C GLY A 40 -1.79 -5.78 -7.08
N ALA A 41 -2.74 -5.88 -8.00
CA ALA A 41 -3.79 -4.90 -8.20
C ALA A 41 -5.13 -5.63 -8.34
N GLY A 42 -6.18 -5.09 -7.74
CA GLY A 42 -7.52 -5.67 -7.82
C GLY A 42 -8.62 -4.66 -7.49
N ALA A 43 -9.86 -5.14 -7.48
CA ALA A 43 -11.06 -4.29 -7.33
C ALA A 43 -11.10 -3.47 -6.03
N PHE A 44 -10.36 -3.89 -5.00
CA PHE A 44 -10.34 -3.23 -3.69
C PHE A 44 -9.10 -2.38 -3.43
N GLY A 45 -8.16 -2.33 -4.38
CA GLY A 45 -6.93 -1.56 -4.26
C GLY A 45 -5.69 -2.27 -4.80
N ILE A 46 -4.53 -1.81 -4.34
CA ILE A 46 -3.21 -2.25 -4.78
C ILE A 46 -2.38 -2.71 -3.59
N VAL A 47 -1.41 -3.59 -3.84
CA VAL A 47 -0.54 -4.18 -2.82
C VAL A 47 0.91 -4.01 -3.23
N CYS A 48 1.75 -3.48 -2.35
CA CYS A 48 3.20 -3.47 -2.55
C CYS A 48 3.93 -4.40 -1.57
N GLU A 49 5.05 -4.95 -2.04
CA GLU A 49 6.13 -5.39 -1.15
C GLU A 49 6.84 -4.12 -0.64
N ALA A 50 7.05 -4.06 0.67
CA ALA A 50 7.75 -2.96 1.34
C ALA A 50 8.70 -3.51 2.40
N VAL A 51 9.64 -2.68 2.85
CA VAL A 51 10.50 -2.94 4.01
C VAL A 51 10.13 -1.98 5.11
N GLU A 52 9.94 -2.50 6.32
CA GLU A 52 9.83 -1.67 7.50
C GLU A 52 11.23 -1.21 7.94
N THR A 53 11.43 0.10 8.04
CA THR A 53 12.76 0.71 8.23
C THR A 53 13.37 0.40 9.59
N CYS A 54 12.56 0.23 10.65
CA CYS A 54 13.06 -0.02 11.99
C CYS A 54 13.54 -1.47 12.23
N SER A 55 12.92 -2.45 11.56
CA SER A 55 13.26 -3.87 11.74
C SER A 55 13.96 -4.49 10.53
N GLY A 56 13.93 -3.85 9.36
CA GLY A 56 14.36 -4.42 8.09
C GLY A 56 13.44 -5.52 7.55
N SER A 57 12.30 -5.77 8.20
CA SER A 57 11.40 -6.87 7.82
C SER A 57 10.63 -6.56 6.55
N LYS A 58 10.52 -7.54 5.67
CA LYS A 58 9.65 -7.47 4.49
C LYS A 58 8.19 -7.59 4.89
N VAL A 59 7.37 -6.69 4.38
CA VAL A 59 5.94 -6.61 4.65
C VAL A 59 5.14 -6.43 3.35
N ALA A 60 3.88 -6.85 3.37
CA ALA A 60 2.92 -6.53 2.32
C ALA A 60 2.01 -5.39 2.81
N ILE A 61 1.90 -4.32 2.02
CA ILE A 61 1.02 -3.18 2.35
C ILE A 61 -0.07 -3.09 1.28
N LYS A 62 -1.32 -3.26 1.71
CA LYS A 62 -2.51 -3.12 0.86
C LYS A 62 -3.10 -1.72 1.01
N LYS A 63 -2.97 -0.89 -0.03
CA LYS A 63 -3.65 0.40 -0.12
C LYS A 63 -5.09 0.18 -0.59
N ILE A 64 -6.04 0.47 0.28
CA ILE A 64 -7.47 0.41 -0.05
C ILE A 64 -7.87 1.66 -0.84
N GLY A 65 -8.30 1.46 -2.08
CA GLY A 65 -8.84 2.53 -2.91
C GLY A 65 -10.28 2.85 -2.49
N HIS A 66 -10.62 4.14 -2.35
CA HIS A 66 -12.01 4.58 -2.17
C HIS A 66 -12.78 3.88 -1.03
N ALA A 67 -12.09 3.55 0.07
CA ALA A 67 -12.65 2.77 1.18
C ALA A 67 -13.99 3.34 1.72
N SER A 68 -14.19 4.66 1.62
CA SER A 68 -15.38 5.38 2.09
C SER A 68 -16.34 5.83 0.98
N ALA A 69 -16.11 5.47 -0.29
CA ALA A 69 -16.90 6.01 -1.40
C ALA A 69 -18.35 5.52 -1.42
N THR A 70 -18.65 4.36 -0.81
CA THR A 70 -20.01 3.84 -0.71
C THR A 70 -20.17 3.06 0.59
N PRO A 71 -21.33 3.09 1.26
CA PRO A 71 -21.56 2.32 2.49
C PRO A 71 -21.24 0.82 2.35
N THR A 72 -21.47 0.24 1.18
CA THR A 72 -21.13 -1.17 0.89
C THR A 72 -19.62 -1.42 0.90
N LEU A 73 -18.82 -0.54 0.29
CA LEU A 73 -17.36 -0.65 0.30
C LEU A 73 -16.79 -0.41 1.70
N SER A 74 -17.32 0.56 2.44
CA SER A 74 -16.94 0.81 3.83
C SER A 74 -17.18 -0.41 4.71
N ARG A 75 -18.37 -1.03 4.58
CA ARG A 75 -18.70 -2.27 5.32
C ARG A 75 -17.79 -3.44 4.94
N ARG A 76 -17.45 -3.61 3.66
CA ARG A 76 -16.52 -4.66 3.21
C ARG A 76 -15.13 -4.44 3.80
N THR A 77 -14.59 -3.22 3.71
CA THR A 77 -13.28 -2.86 4.27
C THR A 77 -13.24 -3.08 5.78
N LEU A 78 -14.27 -2.65 6.51
CA LEU A 78 -14.35 -2.85 7.96
C LEU A 78 -14.44 -4.33 8.35
N ARG A 79 -15.15 -5.16 7.58
CA ARG A 79 -15.22 -6.61 7.82
C ARG A 79 -13.86 -7.26 7.63
N GLU A 80 -13.13 -6.91 6.56
CA GLU A 80 -11.77 -7.41 6.32
C GLU A 80 -10.84 -7.07 7.51
N ILE A 81 -10.83 -5.81 7.95
CA ILE A 81 -10.05 -5.37 9.12
C ILE A 81 -10.46 -6.14 10.37
N ARG A 82 -11.76 -6.29 10.64
CA ARG A 82 -12.26 -6.98 11.85
C ARG A 82 -11.84 -8.44 11.89
N VAL A 83 -11.93 -9.15 10.76
CA VAL A 83 -11.53 -10.56 10.66
C VAL A 83 -10.03 -10.70 10.93
N LEU A 84 -9.20 -9.88 10.28
CA LEU A 84 -7.74 -9.94 10.44
C LEU A 84 -7.26 -9.50 11.83
N ARG A 85 -8.05 -8.71 12.57
CA ARG A 85 -7.75 -8.35 13.98
C ARG A 85 -8.13 -9.43 14.97
N TYR A 86 -9.05 -10.33 14.62
CA TYR A 86 -9.57 -11.34 15.55
C TYR A 86 -8.87 -12.69 15.40
N ILE A 87 -8.39 -13.01 14.19
CA ILE A 87 -7.71 -14.27 13.93
C ILE A 87 -6.22 -14.13 14.24
N GLU A 88 -5.74 -14.96 15.17
CA GLU A 88 -4.32 -15.10 15.49
C GLU A 88 -3.94 -16.58 15.39
N HIS A 89 -3.24 -16.93 14.31
CA HIS A 89 -2.85 -18.31 14.03
C HIS A 89 -1.65 -18.32 13.06
N GLU A 90 -0.66 -19.20 13.28
CA GLU A 90 0.59 -19.28 12.49
C GLU A 90 0.34 -19.39 10.97
N ASN A 91 -0.68 -20.16 10.59
CA ASN A 91 -1.04 -20.41 9.19
C ASN A 91 -2.07 -19.43 8.60
N ILE A 92 -2.41 -18.35 9.30
CA ILE A 92 -3.34 -17.33 8.79
C ILE A 92 -2.68 -15.96 8.88
N ILE A 93 -2.79 -15.18 7.81
CA ILE A 93 -2.18 -13.85 7.76
C ILE A 93 -2.79 -12.92 8.82
N GLY A 94 -1.93 -12.32 9.63
CA GLY A 94 -2.31 -11.35 10.65
C GLY A 94 -2.25 -9.91 10.14
N LEU A 95 -2.97 -9.02 10.84
CA LEU A 95 -2.87 -7.58 10.63
C LEU A 95 -1.81 -6.97 11.54
N ARG A 96 -0.75 -6.42 10.95
CA ARG A 96 0.35 -5.80 11.69
C ARG A 96 0.10 -4.34 12.06
N ASP A 97 -0.36 -3.55 11.11
CA ASP A 97 -0.50 -2.09 11.26
C ASP A 97 -1.63 -1.57 10.37
N ILE A 98 -2.23 -0.45 10.76
CA ILE A 98 -3.20 0.32 9.96
C ILE A 98 -2.88 1.80 10.12
N PHE A 99 -2.54 2.46 9.01
CA PHE A 99 -2.34 3.89 8.98
C PHE A 99 -3.19 4.54 7.89
N ARG A 100 -3.52 5.82 8.10
CA ARG A 100 -4.26 6.63 7.14
C ARG A 100 -3.28 7.45 6.32
N THR A 101 -3.33 7.29 5.00
CA THR A 101 -2.67 8.24 4.11
C THR A 101 -3.53 9.50 3.94
N ARG A 102 -2.91 10.67 3.85
CA ARG A 102 -3.59 11.89 3.42
C ARG A 102 -3.74 11.82 1.90
N GLY A 103 -4.94 11.57 1.42
CA GLY A 103 -5.31 11.72 0.02
C GLY A 103 -6.18 12.96 -0.20
N ASN A 104 -6.20 13.49 -1.42
CA ASN A 104 -7.09 14.57 -1.89
C ASN A 104 -8.59 14.21 -1.93
N LEU A 105 -9.04 13.27 -1.08
CA LEU A 105 -10.41 12.81 -0.96
C LEU A 105 -11.04 13.20 0.38
N GLY A 106 -10.58 14.31 0.94
CA GLY A 106 -11.46 15.21 1.68
C GLY A 106 -11.87 16.32 0.72
N LYS A 107 -13.02 16.17 0.04
CA LYS A 107 -13.80 17.39 -0.19
C LYS A 107 -13.98 18.00 1.19
N GLU A 108 -13.51 19.22 1.32
CA GLU A 108 -13.82 20.09 2.44
C GLU A 108 -15.29 19.92 2.76
N PHE A 109 -15.60 19.44 3.97
CA PHE A 109 -16.89 19.77 4.56
C PHE A 109 -16.80 21.25 4.95
N SER A 110 -16.87 22.10 3.93
CA SER A 110 -17.22 23.51 4.06
C SER A 110 -18.74 23.56 4.02
N SER A 111 -19.36 23.54 5.20
CA SER A 111 -20.64 24.18 5.59
C SER A 111 -20.89 23.88 7.06
#